data_AF-A0A1V4UB08-F1
#
_entry.id   AF-A0A1V4UB08-F1
#
_cell.length_a   1.000
_cell.length_b   1.000
_cell.length_c   1.000
_cell.angle_alpha   90.00
_cell.angle_beta   90.00
_cell.angle_gamma   90.00
#
_symmetry.space_group_name_H-M   'P 1'
#
loop_
_entity.id
_entity.type
_entity.pdbx_description
1 polymer ?
#
loop_
_entity_poly.entity_id
_entity_poly.type
_entity_poly.pdbx_seq_one_letter_code
_entity_poly.pdbx_strand_id
1 'polypeptide(L)'
;MYAGIVILVLLVLGVTLGAGCLEDPAHETLGLQNEAAIAIALRDTIVREQIPIESGEYEIVDVGPEFCMQTGPGSTFSRTCTAVTFRCSGQRSLYHVIIDDADETVVGRYWQWVKEPMPCSGGEPPVEYSTIEEASIAVKPGCPLATLPVIPAAYSFSIVRIYGEPCPRRDIVYTRGSEELRLIHVCPGHPPYAFAITGKGADEVAIRGSPGKFVQGIGQNQLAWADAHGSYWLLGDMSREDLVAVASSVEPYSRAGGTVSG
;
A
#
# COMPACT_ATOMS: atom_id res chain seq x y z
N MET A 1 23.97 -53.77 -56.44
CA MET A 1 22.75 -53.47 -55.67
C MET A 1 23.08 -53.63 -54.19
N TYR A 2 22.63 -52.70 -53.35
CA TYR A 2 22.85 -52.60 -51.89
C TYR A 2 24.19 -52.01 -51.41
N ALA A 3 24.45 -50.75 -51.75
CA ALA A 3 25.45 -49.92 -51.04
C ALA A 3 25.10 -48.41 -51.06
N GLY A 4 23.82 -48.06 -51.15
CA GLY A 4 23.39 -46.68 -51.42
C GLY A 4 22.16 -46.20 -50.65
N ILE A 5 21.82 -46.84 -49.52
CA ILE A 5 20.64 -46.47 -48.71
C ILE A 5 20.98 -46.21 -47.23
N VAL A 6 22.22 -46.46 -46.78
CA VAL A 6 22.57 -46.31 -45.35
C VAL A 6 23.17 -44.93 -45.00
N ILE A 7 23.57 -44.12 -45.98
CA ILE A 7 24.20 -42.81 -45.71
C ILE A 7 23.16 -41.67 -45.57
N LEU A 8 21.90 -41.88 -45.98
CA LEU A 8 20.87 -40.82 -45.89
C LEU A 8 20.17 -40.76 -44.52
N VAL A 9 20.28 -41.79 -43.68
CA VAL A 9 19.61 -41.81 -42.36
C VAL A 9 20.47 -41.18 -41.25
N LEU A 10 21.79 -41.07 -41.45
CA LEU A 10 22.68 -40.45 -40.45
C LEU A 10 22.86 -38.93 -40.63
N LEU A 11 22.39 -38.34 -41.73
CA LEU A 11 22.43 -36.89 -41.96
C LEU A 11 21.14 -36.17 -41.54
N VAL A 12 20.08 -36.89 -41.19
CA VAL A 12 18.81 -36.29 -40.72
C VAL A 12 18.67 -36.38 -39.18
N LEU A 13 19.51 -37.16 -38.50
CA LEU A 13 19.58 -37.16 -37.03
C LEU A 13 20.59 -36.17 -36.43
N GLY A 14 21.21 -35.32 -37.26
CA GLY A 14 22.23 -34.34 -36.83
C GLY A 14 21.74 -32.89 -36.71
N VAL A 15 20.43 -32.61 -36.80
CA VAL A 15 19.90 -31.23 -36.85
C VAL A 15 18.81 -30.94 -35.79
N THR A 16 18.54 -31.86 -34.85
CA THR A 16 17.56 -31.62 -33.76
C THR A 16 18.19 -31.52 -32.37
N LEU A 17 19.46 -31.12 -32.28
CA LEU A 17 20.12 -30.69 -31.04
C LEU A 17 20.72 -29.31 -31.27
N GLY A 18 19.85 -28.30 -31.32
CA GLY A 18 20.23 -26.92 -31.59
C GLY A 18 19.09 -25.93 -31.42
N ALA A 19 18.13 -26.25 -30.56
CA ALA A 19 17.21 -25.27 -29.95
C ALA A 19 17.35 -25.41 -28.43
N GLY A 20 18.59 -25.44 -27.94
CA GLY A 20 18.85 -25.01 -26.58
C GLY A 20 18.54 -23.53 -26.58
N CYS A 21 17.47 -23.15 -25.87
CA CYS A 21 17.19 -21.78 -25.51
C CYS A 21 18.51 -21.16 -25.07
N LEU A 22 19.05 -20.23 -25.88
CA LEU A 22 19.99 -19.26 -25.36
C LEU A 22 19.20 -18.49 -24.31
N GLU A 23 19.37 -18.90 -23.05
CA GLU A 23 18.95 -18.10 -21.91
C GLU A 23 19.58 -16.72 -22.14
N ASP A 24 18.72 -15.72 -22.21
CA ASP A 24 19.13 -14.35 -22.42
C ASP A 24 20.09 -13.99 -21.27
N PRO A 25 21.32 -13.53 -21.53
CA PRO A 25 22.28 -13.19 -20.47
C PRO A 25 21.73 -12.11 -19.53
N ALA A 26 20.76 -11.31 -19.98
CA ALA A 26 20.02 -10.39 -19.11
C ALA A 26 19.16 -11.13 -18.07
N HIS A 27 18.62 -12.30 -18.42
CA HIS A 27 17.80 -13.13 -17.53
C HIS A 27 18.66 -13.86 -16.49
N GLU A 28 19.84 -14.37 -16.86
CA GLU A 28 20.81 -14.93 -15.90
C GLU A 28 21.30 -13.87 -14.90
N THR A 29 21.60 -12.66 -15.39
CA THR A 29 22.08 -11.55 -14.54
C THR A 29 21.01 -11.10 -13.55
N LEU A 30 19.75 -11.01 -13.99
CA LEU A 30 18.62 -10.66 -13.12
C LEU A 30 18.33 -11.75 -12.08
N GLY A 31 18.44 -13.03 -12.48
CA GLY A 31 18.30 -14.18 -11.59
C GLY A 31 19.32 -14.16 -10.45
N LEU A 32 20.60 -13.94 -10.78
CA LEU A 32 21.69 -13.84 -9.80
C LEU A 32 21.52 -12.66 -8.82
N GLN A 33 21.06 -11.50 -9.32
CA GLN A 33 20.77 -10.34 -8.46
C GLN A 33 19.61 -10.62 -7.50
N ASN A 34 18.54 -11.23 -7.99
CA ASN A 34 17.40 -11.59 -7.17
C ASN A 34 17.77 -12.61 -6.09
N GLU A 35 18.60 -13.62 -6.42
CA GLU A 35 19.10 -14.59 -5.45
C GLU A 35 19.97 -13.93 -4.36
N ALA A 36 20.84 -13.00 -4.74
CA ALA A 36 21.67 -12.25 -3.80
C ALA A 36 20.82 -11.40 -2.84
N ALA A 37 19.84 -10.67 -3.37
CA ALA A 37 18.87 -9.89 -2.60
C ALA A 37 18.11 -10.77 -1.60
N ILE A 38 17.56 -11.91 -2.06
CA ILE A 38 16.89 -12.88 -1.16
C ILE A 38 17.84 -13.33 -0.05
N ALA A 39 19.10 -13.65 -0.38
CA ALA A 39 20.07 -14.11 0.60
C ALA A 39 20.46 -13.02 1.61
N ILE A 40 20.47 -11.75 1.23
CA ILE A 40 20.69 -10.61 2.14
C ILE A 40 19.50 -10.48 3.09
N ALA A 41 18.26 -10.49 2.57
CA ALA A 41 17.06 -10.41 3.38
C ALA A 41 16.97 -11.53 4.42
N LEU A 42 17.26 -12.78 4.03
CA LEU A 42 17.18 -13.94 4.94
C LEU A 42 18.31 -14.00 5.98
N ARG A 43 19.38 -13.20 5.81
CA ARG A 43 20.46 -13.06 6.79
C ARG A 43 20.19 -11.98 7.84
N ASP A 44 19.35 -10.98 7.54
CA ASP A 44 19.00 -9.91 8.49
C ASP A 44 18.26 -10.49 9.71
N THR A 45 18.77 -10.24 10.91
CA THR A 45 18.23 -10.80 12.15
C THR A 45 16.79 -10.39 12.42
N ILE A 46 16.41 -9.15 12.08
CA ILE A 46 15.07 -8.63 12.32
C ILE A 46 14.10 -9.26 11.32
N VAL A 47 14.49 -9.43 10.06
CA VAL A 47 13.69 -10.19 9.08
C VAL A 47 13.47 -11.62 9.58
N ARG A 48 14.51 -12.29 10.09
CA ARG A 48 14.40 -13.66 10.63
C ARG A 48 13.47 -13.79 11.83
N GLU A 49 13.28 -12.74 12.62
CA GLU A 49 12.31 -12.72 13.73
C GLU A 49 10.86 -12.53 13.24
N GLN A 50 10.68 -11.93 12.06
CA GLN A 50 9.36 -11.61 11.51
C GLN A 50 8.80 -12.73 10.61
N ILE A 51 9.66 -13.49 9.91
CA ILE A 51 9.26 -14.58 9.03
C ILE A 51 9.77 -15.94 9.54
N PRO A 52 8.97 -17.02 9.47
CA PRO A 52 9.32 -18.32 10.04
C PRO A 52 10.30 -19.08 9.13
N ILE A 53 11.53 -18.58 9.00
CA ILE A 53 12.54 -19.11 8.09
C ILE A 53 12.93 -20.54 8.45
N GLU A 54 13.04 -20.84 9.74
CA GLU A 54 13.49 -22.15 10.23
C GLU A 54 12.48 -23.27 9.93
N SER A 55 11.18 -22.97 9.92
CA SER A 55 10.15 -23.94 9.54
C SER A 55 9.91 -23.99 8.04
N GLY A 56 10.41 -23.00 7.27
CA GLY A 56 10.15 -22.87 5.84
C GLY A 56 8.69 -22.51 5.52
N GLU A 57 7.93 -22.03 6.50
CA GLU A 57 6.51 -21.67 6.33
C GLU A 57 6.35 -20.26 5.74
N TYR A 58 7.04 -19.99 4.64
CA TYR A 58 6.94 -18.76 3.87
C TYR A 58 7.16 -19.02 2.38
N GLU A 59 6.66 -18.12 1.55
CA GLU A 59 6.95 -18.05 0.12
C GLU A 59 7.52 -16.68 -0.26
N ILE A 60 8.34 -16.65 -1.30
CA ILE A 60 8.82 -15.41 -1.92
C ILE A 60 7.82 -15.10 -3.04
N VAL A 61 7.05 -14.02 -2.86
CA VAL A 61 5.95 -13.64 -3.76
C VAL A 61 6.46 -12.84 -4.95
N ASP A 62 7.40 -11.93 -4.70
CA ASP A 62 7.96 -11.04 -5.72
C ASP A 62 9.37 -10.58 -5.34
N VAL A 63 10.20 -10.33 -6.36
CA VAL A 63 11.51 -9.69 -6.22
C VAL A 63 11.69 -8.72 -7.37
N GLY A 64 11.84 -7.44 -7.06
CA GLY A 64 11.90 -6.41 -8.10
C GLY A 64 12.37 -5.05 -7.61
N PRO A 65 12.59 -4.11 -8.54
CA PRO A 65 13.05 -2.77 -8.21
C PRO A 65 11.96 -2.00 -7.45
N GLU A 66 12.32 -1.36 -6.34
CA GLU A 66 11.46 -0.47 -5.57
C GLU A 66 12.15 0.88 -5.32
N PHE A 67 11.39 1.96 -5.45
CA PHE A 67 11.91 3.30 -5.20
C PHE A 67 11.97 3.57 -3.70
N CYS A 68 13.18 3.77 -3.17
CA CYS A 68 13.43 4.01 -1.77
C CYS A 68 13.90 5.46 -1.58
N MET A 69 13.27 6.17 -0.63
CA MET A 69 13.66 7.52 -0.24
C MET A 69 13.86 7.56 1.27
N GLN A 70 15.04 8.02 1.70
CA GLN A 70 15.37 8.21 3.11
C GLN A 70 15.91 9.61 3.34
N THR A 71 15.41 10.28 4.38
CA THR A 71 15.92 11.59 4.79
C THR A 71 16.84 11.42 5.99
N GLY A 72 18.13 11.68 5.80
CA GLY A 72 19.14 11.71 6.85
C GLY A 72 19.41 13.14 7.35
N PRO A 73 20.26 13.30 8.40
CA PRO A 73 20.54 14.61 9.01
C PRO A 73 21.18 15.68 8.10
N GLY A 74 21.60 15.33 6.89
CA GLY A 74 22.28 16.25 5.96
C GLY A 74 21.75 16.26 4.52
N SER A 75 20.88 15.32 4.14
CA SER A 75 20.31 15.25 2.79
C SER A 75 19.17 14.21 2.71
N THR A 76 18.35 14.35 1.67
CA THR A 76 17.44 13.28 1.22
C THR A 76 18.18 12.43 0.21
N PHE A 77 18.24 11.14 0.48
CA PHE A 77 18.74 10.11 -0.41
C PHE A 77 17.55 9.47 -1.13
N SER A 78 17.61 9.39 -2.46
CA SER A 78 16.66 8.63 -3.26
C SER A 78 17.41 7.75 -4.24
N ARG A 79 17.06 6.47 -4.27
CA ARG A 79 17.62 5.51 -5.23
C ARG A 79 16.59 4.44 -5.57
N THR A 80 16.91 3.64 -6.57
CA THR A 80 16.25 2.35 -6.77
C THR A 80 16.96 1.31 -5.93
N CYS A 81 16.19 0.65 -5.08
CA CYS A 81 16.58 -0.49 -4.25
C CYS A 81 15.95 -1.77 -4.85
N THR A 82 16.32 -2.94 -4.35
CA THR A 82 15.61 -4.19 -4.64
C THR A 82 14.70 -4.53 -3.47
N ALA A 83 13.43 -4.80 -3.75
CA ALA A 83 12.47 -5.27 -2.77
C ALA A 83 12.26 -6.77 -2.89
N VAL A 84 12.38 -7.47 -1.76
CA VAL A 84 12.03 -8.88 -1.63
C VAL A 84 10.74 -8.98 -0.82
N THR A 85 9.72 -9.59 -1.41
CA THR A 85 8.38 -9.69 -0.81
C THR A 85 8.13 -11.12 -0.35
N PHE A 86 7.91 -11.30 0.95
CA PHE A 86 7.59 -12.59 1.55
C PHE A 86 6.11 -12.70 1.90
N ARG A 87 5.56 -13.91 1.87
CA ARG A 87 4.26 -14.24 2.46
C ARG A 87 4.41 -15.44 3.39
N CYS A 88 3.98 -15.30 4.63
CA CYS A 88 3.99 -16.42 5.58
C CYS A 88 2.79 -17.34 5.33
N SER A 89 2.99 -18.66 5.45
CA SER A 89 1.92 -19.64 5.28
C SER A 89 0.73 -19.35 6.21
N GLY A 90 -0.47 -19.34 5.65
CA GLY A 90 -1.70 -19.04 6.40
C GLY A 90 -1.89 -17.55 6.76
N GLN A 91 -0.95 -16.67 6.39
CA GLN A 91 -1.10 -15.23 6.53
C GLN A 91 -1.46 -14.58 5.19
N ARG A 92 -2.26 -13.52 5.27
CA ARG A 92 -2.65 -12.69 4.13
C ARG A 92 -1.78 -11.44 3.96
N SER A 93 -0.90 -11.19 4.92
CA SER A 93 0.04 -10.08 4.85
C SER A 93 1.28 -10.49 4.07
N LEU A 94 1.75 -9.56 3.24
CA LEU A 94 3.07 -9.55 2.64
C LEU A 94 4.04 -8.83 3.56
N TYR A 95 5.28 -9.29 3.59
CA TYR A 95 6.37 -8.62 4.29
C TYR A 95 7.38 -8.16 3.25
N HIS A 96 7.53 -6.85 3.13
CA HIS A 96 8.44 -6.20 2.19
C HIS A 96 9.76 -5.94 2.88
N VAL A 97 10.86 -6.33 2.24
CA VAL A 97 12.22 -6.06 2.67
C VAL A 97 12.95 -5.33 1.56
N ILE A 98 13.32 -4.08 1.82
CA ILE A 98 14.01 -3.21 0.87
C ILE A 98 15.51 -3.32 1.11
N ILE A 99 16.23 -3.64 0.05
CA ILE A 99 17.66 -3.95 0.06
C ILE A 99 18.40 -2.94 -0.79
N ASP A 100 19.43 -2.36 -0.20
CA ASP A 100 20.45 -1.65 -0.95
C ASP A 100 21.46 -2.66 -1.47
N ASP A 101 21.35 -3.00 -2.77
CA ASP A 101 22.23 -3.98 -3.41
C ASP A 101 23.70 -3.54 -3.44
N ALA A 102 23.98 -2.23 -3.39
CA ALA A 102 25.35 -1.73 -3.46
C ALA A 102 26.06 -1.88 -2.11
N ASP A 103 25.33 -1.70 -1.02
CA ASP A 103 25.85 -1.77 0.34
C ASP A 103 25.59 -3.14 1.00
N GLU A 104 24.87 -4.04 0.32
CA GLU A 104 24.43 -5.35 0.82
C GLU A 104 23.67 -5.25 2.15
N THR A 105 22.83 -4.22 2.31
CA THR A 105 22.11 -3.94 3.57
C THR A 105 20.60 -3.83 3.41
N VAL A 106 19.86 -4.20 4.45
CA VAL A 106 18.43 -3.93 4.56
C VAL A 106 18.22 -2.48 5.00
N VAL A 107 17.65 -1.66 4.13
CA VAL A 107 17.38 -0.23 4.38
C VAL A 107 15.95 0.03 4.81
N GLY A 108 15.03 -0.90 4.55
CA GLY A 108 13.63 -0.76 4.93
C GLY A 108 12.95 -2.11 5.08
N ARG A 109 11.93 -2.17 5.93
CA ARG A 109 11.09 -3.35 6.09
C ARG A 109 9.73 -2.98 6.63
N TYR A 110 8.67 -3.56 6.10
CA TYR A 110 7.31 -3.32 6.58
C TYR A 110 6.37 -4.46 6.19
N TRP A 111 5.32 -4.62 6.99
CA TRP A 111 4.21 -5.51 6.66
C TRP A 111 3.16 -4.76 5.83
N GLN A 112 2.77 -5.33 4.71
CA GLN A 112 1.65 -4.91 3.89
C GLN A 112 0.53 -5.96 3.96
N TRP A 113 -0.60 -5.62 4.55
CA TRP A 113 -1.74 -6.53 4.54
C TRP A 113 -2.39 -6.59 3.14
N VAL A 114 -2.59 -7.79 2.59
CA VAL A 114 -3.22 -7.98 1.27
C VAL A 114 -4.54 -8.70 1.42
N LYS A 115 -5.65 -8.01 1.13
CA LYS A 115 -6.95 -8.68 0.91
C LYS A 115 -6.96 -9.22 -0.51
N GLU A 116 -7.25 -10.51 -0.68
CA GLU A 116 -7.57 -11.08 -1.99
C GLU A 116 -9.04 -11.53 -2.06
N PRO A 117 -9.77 -11.20 -3.15
CA PRO A 117 -9.34 -10.26 -4.19
C PRO A 117 -9.16 -8.86 -3.60
N MET A 118 -8.19 -8.11 -4.14
CA MET A 118 -8.00 -6.71 -3.75
C MET A 118 -9.33 -6.03 -4.03
N PRO A 119 -10.06 -5.52 -3.02
CA PRO A 119 -11.46 -5.12 -3.19
C PRO A 119 -11.61 -3.99 -4.22
N CYS A 120 -10.50 -3.35 -4.60
CA CYS A 120 -10.42 -2.14 -5.40
C CYS A 120 -9.53 -2.25 -6.65
N SER A 121 -9.15 -3.45 -7.09
CA SER A 121 -8.40 -3.60 -8.35
C SER A 121 -9.33 -3.39 -9.57
N GLY A 122 -8.83 -2.68 -10.59
CA GLY A 122 -9.55 -2.47 -11.86
C GLY A 122 -10.45 -1.23 -11.96
N GLY A 123 -10.42 -0.31 -10.98
CA GLY A 123 -11.11 0.98 -11.06
C GLY A 123 -10.33 2.03 -11.85
N GLU A 124 -11.02 3.05 -12.37
CA GLU A 124 -10.39 4.24 -12.94
C GLU A 124 -9.57 5.01 -11.89
N PRO A 125 -8.53 5.76 -12.28
CA PRO A 125 -7.84 6.67 -11.37
C PRO A 125 -8.80 7.60 -10.65
N PRO A 126 -8.52 8.01 -9.40
CA PRO A 126 -9.38 8.96 -8.71
C PRO A 126 -9.43 10.30 -9.45
N VAL A 127 -10.58 10.96 -9.37
CA VAL A 127 -10.68 12.37 -9.76
C VAL A 127 -10.15 13.21 -8.61
N GLU A 128 -9.17 14.06 -8.89
CA GLU A 128 -8.51 14.91 -7.89
C GLU A 128 -9.06 16.34 -7.93
N TYR A 129 -9.22 16.94 -6.74
CA TYR A 129 -9.73 18.29 -6.55
C TYR A 129 -8.81 19.09 -5.64
N SER A 130 -8.51 20.33 -6.06
CA SER A 130 -7.63 21.25 -5.36
C SER A 130 -8.33 22.07 -4.26
N THR A 131 -9.64 21.90 -4.10
CA THR A 131 -10.44 22.55 -3.07
C THR A 131 -11.53 21.60 -2.55
N ILE A 132 -11.96 21.82 -1.30
CA ILE A 132 -13.06 21.06 -0.69
C ILE A 132 -14.38 21.43 -1.36
N GLU A 133 -14.54 22.68 -1.76
CA GLU A 133 -15.72 23.22 -2.42
C GLU A 133 -15.99 22.51 -3.76
N GLU A 134 -14.99 22.40 -4.63
CA GLU A 134 -15.13 21.71 -5.92
C GLU A 134 -15.46 20.23 -5.72
N ALA A 135 -14.75 19.56 -4.80
CA ALA A 135 -15.01 18.17 -4.47
C ALA A 135 -16.43 17.95 -3.94
N SER A 136 -16.94 18.89 -3.12
CA SER A 136 -18.29 18.82 -2.55
C SER A 136 -19.41 18.93 -3.59
N ILE A 137 -19.14 19.53 -4.76
CA ILE A 137 -20.10 19.62 -5.86
C ILE A 137 -20.12 18.31 -6.66
N ALA A 138 -18.97 17.61 -6.72
CA ALA A 138 -18.82 16.38 -7.48
C ALA A 138 -19.38 15.12 -6.78
N VAL A 139 -19.59 15.16 -5.46
CA VAL A 139 -20.12 14.00 -4.73
C VAL A 139 -21.60 13.75 -5.05
N LYS A 140 -21.98 12.47 -5.16
CA LYS A 140 -23.36 12.05 -5.36
C LYS A 140 -24.27 12.51 -4.19
N PRO A 141 -25.53 12.90 -4.46
CA PRO A 141 -26.51 13.18 -3.41
C PRO A 141 -26.65 12.02 -2.42
N GLY A 142 -26.83 12.35 -1.13
CA GLY A 142 -26.99 11.35 -0.05
C GLY A 142 -25.70 10.90 0.62
N CYS A 143 -24.53 11.34 0.13
CA CYS A 143 -23.25 11.11 0.80
C CYS A 143 -22.37 12.36 0.72
N PRO A 144 -22.61 13.35 1.61
CA PRO A 144 -21.80 14.55 1.66
C PRO A 144 -20.35 14.21 1.99
N LEU A 145 -19.42 15.02 1.47
CA LEU A 145 -18.01 14.90 1.78
C LEU A 145 -17.80 15.14 3.28
N ALA A 146 -17.21 14.20 4.01
CA ALA A 146 -16.84 14.42 5.41
C ALA A 146 -15.53 15.20 5.51
N THR A 147 -15.44 16.21 6.36
CA THR A 147 -14.28 17.10 6.44
C THR A 147 -13.84 17.32 7.88
N LEU A 148 -12.61 17.82 8.05
CA LEU A 148 -12.14 18.37 9.32
C LEU A 148 -12.45 19.88 9.35
N PRO A 149 -13.50 20.34 10.06
CA PRO A 149 -13.81 21.76 10.17
C PRO A 149 -12.74 22.52 10.94
N VAL A 150 -12.08 21.83 11.89
CA VAL A 150 -10.92 22.34 12.61
C VAL A 150 -9.72 21.47 12.22
N ILE A 151 -8.90 22.00 11.31
CA ILE A 151 -7.66 21.35 10.88
C ILE A 151 -6.63 21.50 12.01
N PRO A 152 -5.93 20.44 12.41
CA PRO A 152 -4.87 20.53 13.42
C PRO A 152 -3.82 21.57 13.07
N ALA A 153 -3.26 22.22 14.10
CA ALA A 153 -2.25 23.25 13.91
C ALA A 153 -1.08 22.72 13.06
N ALA A 154 -0.57 23.57 12.15
CA ALA A 154 0.47 23.27 11.18
C ALA A 154 0.10 22.32 10.02
N TYR A 155 -1.08 21.70 10.02
CA TYR A 155 -1.59 21.03 8.83
C TYR A 155 -2.38 22.02 7.96
N SER A 156 -2.24 21.88 6.65
CA SER A 156 -3.06 22.58 5.66
C SER A 156 -3.75 21.57 4.75
N PHE A 157 -4.94 21.91 4.28
CA PHE A 157 -5.59 21.15 3.21
C PHE A 157 -4.65 21.03 2.00
N SER A 158 -4.56 19.83 1.42
CA SER A 158 -3.76 19.56 0.23
C SER A 158 -4.62 19.17 -0.97
N ILE A 159 -5.42 18.10 -0.86
CA ILE A 159 -6.15 17.54 -2.00
C ILE A 159 -7.34 16.70 -1.55
N VAL A 160 -8.38 16.62 -2.37
CA VAL A 160 -9.44 15.60 -2.28
C VAL A 160 -9.33 14.67 -3.46
N ARG A 161 -9.41 13.36 -3.21
CA ARG A 161 -9.47 12.31 -4.23
C ARG A 161 -10.80 11.58 -4.12
N ILE A 162 -11.57 11.55 -5.20
CA ILE A 162 -12.83 10.81 -5.27
C ILE A 162 -12.63 9.59 -6.16
N TYR A 163 -12.75 8.42 -5.56
CA TYR A 163 -12.66 7.13 -6.25
C TYR A 163 -14.06 6.67 -6.68
N GLY A 164 -14.14 6.12 -7.89
CA GLY A 164 -15.34 5.47 -8.42
C GLY A 164 -15.43 3.99 -8.06
N GLU A 165 -16.25 3.27 -8.82
CA GLU A 165 -16.36 1.81 -8.72
C GLU A 165 -15.03 1.12 -9.04
N PRO A 166 -14.77 -0.08 -8.46
CA PRO A 166 -15.64 -0.87 -7.58
C PRO A 166 -15.56 -0.49 -6.08
N CYS A 167 -14.74 0.51 -5.73
CA CYS A 167 -14.49 0.94 -4.36
C CYS A 167 -14.71 2.45 -4.19
N PRO A 168 -15.97 2.92 -4.24
CA PRO A 168 -16.23 4.34 -4.11
C PRO A 168 -15.86 4.83 -2.71
N ARG A 169 -14.93 5.77 -2.65
CA ARG A 169 -14.45 6.40 -1.42
C ARG A 169 -13.98 7.82 -1.70
N ARG A 170 -13.89 8.62 -0.64
CA ARG A 170 -13.30 9.96 -0.69
C ARG A 170 -12.11 9.99 0.24
N ASP A 171 -10.97 10.40 -0.29
CA ASP A 171 -9.75 10.57 0.48
C ASP A 171 -9.46 12.07 0.52
N ILE A 172 -9.35 12.63 1.72
CA ILE A 172 -9.00 14.02 1.94
C ILE A 172 -7.66 14.05 2.65
N VAL A 173 -6.73 14.80 2.08
CA VAL A 173 -5.35 14.86 2.53
C VAL A 173 -5.04 16.25 3.06
N TYR A 174 -4.47 16.27 4.26
CA TYR A 174 -3.90 17.44 4.89
C TYR A 174 -2.40 17.18 5.08
N THR A 175 -1.56 18.19 4.88
CA THR A 175 -0.11 18.04 4.94
C THR A 175 0.53 19.04 5.89
N ARG A 176 1.64 18.61 6.52
CA ARG A 176 2.55 19.43 7.32
C ARG A 176 3.98 19.07 6.92
N GLY A 177 4.57 19.85 6.01
CA GLY A 177 5.87 19.49 5.43
C GLY A 177 5.78 18.16 4.67
N SER A 178 6.53 17.15 5.11
CA SER A 178 6.49 15.78 4.56
C SER A 178 5.46 14.87 5.23
N GLU A 179 4.83 15.31 6.32
CA GLU A 179 3.85 14.51 7.04
C GLU A 179 2.45 14.65 6.43
N GLU A 180 1.70 13.54 6.46
CA GLU A 180 0.35 13.46 5.93
C GLU A 180 -0.65 13.08 7.03
N LEU A 181 -1.77 13.80 7.08
CA LEU A 181 -2.99 13.42 7.78
C LEU A 181 -4.06 13.13 6.73
N ARG A 182 -4.52 11.87 6.68
CA ARG A 182 -5.45 11.39 5.66
C ARG A 182 -6.77 10.97 6.30
N LEU A 183 -7.87 11.57 5.85
CA LEU A 183 -9.23 11.17 6.17
C LEU A 183 -9.83 10.43 4.97
N ILE A 184 -10.24 9.18 5.17
CA ILE A 184 -10.93 8.36 4.19
C ILE A 184 -12.37 8.18 4.64
N HIS A 185 -13.31 8.44 3.75
CA HIS A 185 -14.75 8.29 3.97
C HIS A 185 -15.39 7.41 2.90
N VAL A 186 -16.11 6.38 3.36
CA VAL A 186 -16.91 5.49 2.53
C VAL A 186 -18.37 5.64 2.93
N CYS A 187 -19.23 5.85 1.95
CA CYS A 187 -20.66 6.09 2.16
C CYS A 187 -21.39 4.88 2.73
N PRO A 188 -22.55 5.08 3.38
CA PRO A 188 -23.43 4.00 3.79
C PRO A 188 -23.79 3.09 2.60
N GLY A 189 -23.87 1.79 2.85
CA GLY A 189 -24.21 0.80 1.82
C GLY A 189 -23.02 0.25 1.03
N HIS A 190 -21.83 0.84 1.15
CA HIS A 190 -20.59 0.29 0.60
C HIS A 190 -19.78 -0.44 1.68
N PRO A 191 -19.00 -1.48 1.31
CA PRO A 191 -18.15 -2.15 2.27
C PRO A 191 -17.09 -1.18 2.82
N PRO A 192 -16.77 -1.23 4.13
CA PRO A 192 -15.72 -0.40 4.70
C PRO A 192 -14.39 -0.58 3.97
N TYR A 193 -13.62 0.50 3.85
CA TYR A 193 -12.34 0.45 3.15
C TYR A 193 -11.41 -0.56 3.80
N ALA A 194 -10.96 -1.52 3.00
CA ALA A 194 -10.43 -2.79 3.49
C ALA A 194 -9.05 -2.73 4.15
N PHE A 195 -8.39 -1.58 4.10
CA PHE A 195 -7.05 -1.43 4.66
C PHE A 195 -7.05 -1.21 6.19
N ALA A 196 -8.22 -1.15 6.83
CA ALA A 196 -8.36 -1.00 8.27
C ALA A 196 -8.19 -2.34 9.05
N ILE A 197 -6.92 -2.72 9.23
CA ILE A 197 -6.28 -3.32 10.42
C ILE A 197 -6.88 -4.61 11.03
N THR A 198 -6.37 -5.75 10.57
CA THR A 198 -6.23 -6.95 11.43
C THR A 198 -4.79 -7.04 11.92
N GLY A 199 -4.55 -6.63 13.17
CA GLY A 199 -3.35 -6.90 13.94
C GLY A 199 -3.75 -7.33 15.35
N LYS A 200 -3.01 -8.23 15.98
CA LYS A 200 -3.15 -8.46 17.43
C LYS A 200 -2.75 -7.16 18.13
N GLY A 201 -3.73 -6.41 18.68
CA GLY A 201 -3.45 -5.16 19.42
C GLY A 201 -4.23 -3.91 18.99
N ALA A 202 -5.44 -4.05 18.42
CA ALA A 202 -6.31 -2.90 18.24
C ALA A 202 -6.99 -2.52 19.56
N ASP A 203 -6.81 -1.28 19.98
CA ASP A 203 -7.46 -0.73 21.16
C ASP A 203 -8.85 -0.21 20.80
N GLU A 204 -9.82 -0.50 21.66
CA GLU A 204 -11.14 0.11 21.56
C GLU A 204 -11.08 1.58 21.97
N VAL A 205 -11.78 2.43 21.21
CA VAL A 205 -11.94 3.86 21.47
C VAL A 205 -13.38 4.27 21.12
N ALA A 206 -13.80 5.43 21.61
CA ALA A 206 -15.11 6.01 21.29
C ALA A 206 -14.94 7.34 20.56
N ILE A 207 -15.59 7.48 19.40
CA ILE A 207 -15.59 8.68 18.57
C ILE A 207 -17.01 9.24 18.55
N ARG A 208 -17.26 10.35 19.27
CA ARG A 208 -18.62 10.91 19.46
C ARG A 208 -19.65 9.87 19.95
N GLY A 209 -19.21 8.91 20.76
CA GLY A 209 -20.04 7.80 21.24
C GLY A 209 -20.16 6.61 20.29
N SER A 210 -19.68 6.71 19.05
CA SER A 210 -19.56 5.58 18.13
C SER A 210 -18.34 4.72 18.48
N PRO A 211 -18.47 3.38 18.51
CA PRO A 211 -17.34 2.49 18.67
C PRO A 211 -16.31 2.67 17.54
N GLY A 212 -15.04 2.77 17.91
CA GLY A 212 -13.91 2.85 16.99
C GLY A 212 -12.78 1.93 17.40
N LYS A 213 -11.85 1.72 16.48
CA LYS A 213 -10.62 0.94 16.68
C LYS A 213 -9.41 1.79 16.39
N PHE A 214 -8.51 1.87 17.36
CA PHE A 214 -7.21 2.49 17.23
C PHE A 214 -6.15 1.42 17.06
N VAL A 215 -5.17 1.67 16.18
CA VAL A 215 -3.97 0.84 16.08
C VAL A 215 -2.77 1.74 15.92
N GLN A 216 -1.78 1.46 16.75
CA GLN A 216 -0.46 2.05 16.61
C GLN A 216 0.24 1.45 15.39
N GLY A 217 0.61 2.29 14.44
CA GLY A 217 1.42 1.89 13.30
C GLY A 217 2.90 2.23 13.49
N ILE A 218 3.74 1.69 12.60
CA ILE A 218 5.13 2.13 12.48
C ILE A 218 5.11 3.39 11.62
N GLY A 219 5.27 4.56 12.24
CA GLY A 219 5.25 5.88 11.58
C GLY A 219 3.88 6.58 11.63
N GLN A 220 2.80 5.95 11.14
CA GLN A 220 1.46 6.55 11.20
C GLN A 220 0.50 5.73 12.05
N ASN A 221 -0.16 6.40 12.99
CA ASN A 221 -1.25 5.83 13.76
C ASN A 221 -2.54 5.85 12.94
N GLN A 222 -3.44 4.92 13.27
CA GLN A 222 -4.62 4.66 12.47
C GLN A 222 -5.85 4.52 13.35
N LEU A 223 -6.96 5.10 12.91
CA LEU A 223 -8.21 5.12 13.64
C LEU A 223 -9.39 4.90 12.71
N ALA A 224 -10.14 3.82 12.93
CA ALA A 224 -11.31 3.49 12.13
C ALA A 224 -12.58 3.48 12.98
N TRP A 225 -13.66 4.06 12.45
CA TRP A 225 -14.99 4.04 13.09
C TRP A 225 -16.08 4.08 12.03
N ALA A 226 -17.31 3.85 12.45
CA ALA A 226 -18.48 3.99 11.60
C ALA A 226 -19.63 4.65 12.36
N ASP A 227 -20.45 5.40 11.65
CA ASP A 227 -21.68 5.99 12.16
C ASP A 227 -22.79 5.96 11.08
N ALA A 228 -23.87 6.72 11.29
CA ALA A 228 -25.00 6.78 10.35
C ALA A 228 -24.64 7.36 8.96
N HIS A 229 -23.53 8.08 8.85
CA HIS A 229 -23.05 8.76 7.64
C HIS A 229 -21.97 7.97 6.89
N GLY A 230 -21.56 6.81 7.40
CA GLY A 230 -20.68 5.88 6.69
C GLY A 230 -19.60 5.29 7.58
N SER A 231 -18.56 4.77 6.93
CA SER A 231 -17.34 4.34 7.61
C SER A 231 -16.18 5.28 7.32
N TYR A 232 -15.36 5.47 8.33
CA TYR A 232 -14.27 6.44 8.34
C TYR A 232 -12.96 5.77 8.71
N TRP A 233 -11.88 6.33 8.17
CA TRP A 233 -10.54 5.97 8.57
C TRP A 233 -9.66 7.21 8.57
N LEU A 234 -8.98 7.44 9.67
CA LEU A 234 -8.05 8.54 9.86
C LEU A 234 -6.65 7.98 10.09
N LEU A 235 -5.68 8.47 9.31
CA LEU A 235 -4.28 8.10 9.42
C LEU A 235 -3.45 9.35 9.62
N GLY A 236 -2.48 9.32 10.53
CA GLY A 236 -1.55 10.42 10.73
C GLY A 236 -0.45 10.11 11.72
N ASP A 237 0.64 10.87 11.64
CA ASP A 237 1.74 10.84 12.62
C ASP A 237 1.40 11.77 13.78
N MET A 238 0.49 11.32 14.64
CA MET A 238 0.08 12.04 15.85
C MET A 238 -0.28 11.04 16.96
N SER A 239 -0.33 11.53 18.20
CA SER A 239 -0.70 10.69 19.35
C SER A 239 -2.11 10.10 19.21
N ARG A 240 -2.40 9.03 19.95
CA ARG A 240 -3.74 8.43 20.00
C ARG A 240 -4.79 9.47 20.37
N GLU A 241 -4.50 10.26 21.39
CA GLU A 241 -5.39 11.28 21.95
C GLU A 241 -5.70 12.35 20.91
N ASP A 242 -4.68 12.84 20.19
CA ASP A 242 -4.85 13.82 19.12
C ASP A 242 -5.65 13.24 17.96
N LEU A 243 -5.34 12.02 17.52
CA LEU A 243 -6.05 11.36 16.42
C LEU A 243 -7.54 11.15 16.76
N VAL A 244 -7.85 10.78 18.01
CA VAL A 244 -9.23 10.67 18.51
C VAL A 244 -9.93 12.02 18.57
N ALA A 245 -9.23 13.08 19.00
CA ALA A 245 -9.78 14.43 19.02
C ALA A 245 -10.11 14.93 17.60
N VAL A 246 -9.24 14.66 16.64
CA VAL A 246 -9.44 15.00 15.22
C VAL A 246 -10.59 14.19 14.62
N ALA A 247 -10.64 12.87 14.84
CA ALA A 247 -11.76 12.06 14.38
C ALA A 247 -13.09 12.53 14.99
N SER A 248 -13.06 13.00 16.24
CA SER A 248 -14.22 13.58 16.93
C SER A 248 -14.58 14.98 16.44
N SER A 249 -13.85 15.60 15.51
CA SER A 249 -14.24 16.85 14.85
C SER A 249 -14.84 16.63 13.47
N VAL A 250 -14.73 15.42 12.90
CA VAL A 250 -15.19 15.10 11.54
C VAL A 250 -16.69 15.37 11.40
N GLU A 251 -17.04 16.17 10.38
CA GLU A 251 -18.41 16.56 10.09
C GLU A 251 -18.68 16.58 8.57
N PRO A 252 -19.94 16.32 8.15
CA PRO A 252 -20.34 16.57 6.78
C PRO A 252 -20.05 18.03 6.38
N TYR A 253 -19.41 18.21 5.23
CA TYR A 253 -19.17 19.54 4.68
C TYR A 253 -20.51 20.24 4.44
N SER A 254 -20.72 21.35 5.14
CA SER A 254 -21.86 22.23 4.95
C SER A 254 -21.35 23.57 4.45
N ARG A 255 -21.90 24.02 3.32
CA ARG A 255 -21.56 25.32 2.75
C ARG A 255 -22.20 26.40 3.62
N ALA A 256 -21.51 26.87 4.66
CA ALA A 256 -21.96 28.02 5.43
C ALA A 256 -21.92 29.27 4.52
N GLY A 257 -23.07 29.91 4.27
CA GLY A 257 -23.10 31.31 3.80
C GLY A 257 -23.79 31.64 2.47
N GLY A 258 -24.84 30.94 2.05
CA GLY A 258 -25.76 31.42 1.02
C GLY A 258 -27.07 31.92 1.64
N THR A 259 -27.11 33.16 2.14
CA THR A 259 -28.37 33.84 2.48
C THR A 259 -29.30 33.84 1.26
N VAL A 260 -30.40 33.09 1.33
CA VAL A 260 -31.59 33.39 0.55
C VAL A 260 -32.33 34.50 1.30
N SER A 261 -32.00 35.75 0.97
CA SER A 261 -32.89 36.87 1.25
C SER A 261 -34.10 36.74 0.30
N GLY A 262 -35.29 36.71 0.90
CA GLY A 262 -36.57 36.69 0.18
C GLY A 262 -36.90 38.00 -0.52
#